data_AF-A0A975EDA3-F1
#
_entry.id   AF-A0A975EDA3-F1
#
_cell.length_a   1.000
_cell.length_b   1.000
_cell.length_c   1.000
_cell.angle_alpha   90.00
_cell.angle_beta   90.00
_cell.angle_gamma   90.00
#
_symmetry.space_group_name_H-M   'P 1'
#
loop_
_entity.id
_entity.type
_entity.pdbx_description
1 polymer ?
#
loop_
_entity_poly.entity_id
_entity_poly.type
_entity_poly.pdbx_seq_one_letter_code
_entity_poly.pdbx_strand_id
1 'polypeptide(L)'
;MADEKFYSAIADELEHKKTDRALWTRALAEAGGDVDKTTALYIRLRLAQLKRADVGAGTLALEPVPGDETSNNNRGGHNTQPPSSALIRLRSDLSKMLRESGKSSFYTVLDLTPEATDAEVADAIASYEARVASGDAFATPEFKYARESLGNSRSREAYDRRIFSSAATAGGPTSRYPSRGHELSSVGEPVLVQLWESRKASVIVGAVCLCIVGYMLLGFYKEREASAMRKKEIEAQILQTQKNAENDAIRAEAEKALAAGMVNNTANVIDRTSQMGNRALDRQLEAENRQRIESEQRAINNAQRLEMQREAQDRQLAMQEQRTREAKRQMDDRRAEREKRYWACMNTALDRNSESTANARCAAYR
;
A
#
# COMPACT_ATOMS: atom_id res chain seq x y z
N MET A 1 14.45 1.44 22.94
CA MET A 1 15.69 1.39 22.14
C MET A 1 15.84 0.06 21.38
N ALA A 2 14.75 -0.56 20.89
CA ALA A 2 14.86 -1.83 20.16
C ALA A 2 15.45 -1.65 18.74
N ASP A 3 15.20 -0.47 18.14
CA ASP A 3 15.61 -0.19 16.77
C ASP A 3 17.13 0.03 16.60
N GLU A 4 17.83 0.44 17.67
CA GLU A 4 19.28 0.71 17.64
C GLU A 4 20.08 -0.52 17.21
N LYS A 5 19.66 -1.72 17.62
CA LYS A 5 20.30 -2.99 17.24
C LYS A 5 20.19 -3.28 15.74
N PHE A 6 19.09 -2.86 15.10
CA PHE A 6 18.92 -3.04 13.66
C PHE A 6 19.77 -2.02 12.88
N TYR A 7 19.85 -0.78 13.36
CA TYR A 7 20.69 0.23 12.74
C TYR A 7 22.19 -0.12 12.83
N SER A 8 22.65 -0.66 13.96
CA SER A 8 24.04 -1.11 14.08
C SER A 8 24.36 -2.26 13.11
N ALA A 9 23.46 -3.25 13.00
CA ALA A 9 23.65 -4.36 12.05
C ALA A 9 23.68 -3.90 10.58
N ILE A 10 22.82 -2.94 10.21
CA ILE A 10 22.81 -2.36 8.86
C ILE A 10 24.09 -1.56 8.59
N ALA A 11 24.60 -0.82 9.58
CA ALA A 11 25.86 -0.10 9.46
C ALA A 11 27.03 -1.05 9.20
N ASP A 12 27.11 -2.16 9.96
CA ASP A 12 28.12 -3.19 9.76
C ASP A 12 28.04 -3.82 8.35
N GLU A 13 26.82 -4.09 7.85
CA GLU A 13 26.62 -4.60 6.47
C GLU A 13 27.15 -3.64 5.40
N LEU A 14 26.90 -2.34 5.58
CA LEU A 14 27.33 -1.30 4.65
C LEU A 14 28.85 -1.11 4.69
N GLU A 15 29.47 -1.10 5.88
CA GLU A 15 30.91 -0.94 6.04
C GLU A 15 31.70 -2.11 5.43
N HIS A 16 31.19 -3.33 5.60
CA HIS A 16 31.83 -4.55 5.08
C HIS A 16 31.45 -4.89 3.63
N LYS A 17 30.67 -4.04 2.94
CA LYS A 17 30.14 -4.28 1.58
C LYS A 17 29.40 -5.62 1.43
N LYS A 18 28.76 -6.09 2.51
CA LYS A 18 27.94 -7.31 2.54
C LYS A 18 26.46 -6.97 2.33
N THR A 19 26.17 -6.08 1.40
CA THR A 19 24.79 -5.68 1.11
C THR A 19 24.05 -6.79 0.35
N ASP A 20 22.78 -7.01 0.68
CA ASP A 20 21.93 -7.92 -0.09
C ASP A 20 21.77 -7.34 -1.50
N ARG A 21 22.34 -8.05 -2.48
CA ARG A 21 22.43 -7.60 -3.87
C ARG A 21 21.05 -7.36 -4.49
N ALA A 22 20.04 -8.16 -4.14
CA ALA A 22 18.69 -8.01 -4.68
C ALA A 22 18.01 -6.75 -4.14
N LEU A 23 18.14 -6.51 -2.83
CA LEU A 23 17.63 -5.31 -2.17
C LEU A 23 18.34 -4.04 -2.65
N TRP A 24 19.66 -4.12 -2.83
CA TRP A 24 20.46 -3.00 -3.33
C TRP A 24 20.07 -2.65 -4.76
N THR A 25 19.93 -3.62 -5.66
CA THR A 25 19.50 -3.38 -7.04
C THR A 25 18.10 -2.77 -7.10
N ARG A 26 17.18 -3.21 -6.25
CA ARG A 26 15.85 -2.60 -6.14
C ARG A 26 15.93 -1.14 -5.69
N ALA A 27 16.71 -0.87 -4.64
CA ALA A 27 16.91 0.50 -4.15
C ALA A 27 17.55 1.40 -5.23
N LEU A 28 18.50 0.87 -6.00
CA LEU A 28 19.18 1.61 -7.08
C LEU A 28 18.23 1.95 -8.23
N ALA A 29 17.33 1.02 -8.59
CA ALA A 29 16.31 1.23 -9.60
C ALA A 29 15.29 2.29 -9.16
N GLU A 30 14.82 2.24 -7.91
CA GLU A 30 13.90 3.24 -7.36
C GLU A 30 14.57 4.62 -7.18
N ALA A 31 15.87 4.67 -6.89
CA ALA A 31 16.63 5.91 -6.73
C ALA A 31 17.04 6.58 -8.06
N GLY A 32 16.81 5.93 -9.21
CA GLY A 32 17.26 6.43 -10.52
C GLY A 32 18.78 6.49 -10.67
N GLY A 33 19.51 5.59 -9.99
CA GLY A 33 20.99 5.51 -10.08
C GLY A 33 21.76 6.45 -9.13
N ASP A 34 21.08 7.27 -8.34
CA ASP A 34 21.69 8.14 -7.33
C ASP A 34 22.14 7.32 -6.11
N VAL A 35 23.46 7.29 -5.83
CA VAL A 35 24.07 6.42 -4.81
C VAL A 35 23.63 6.80 -3.40
N ASP A 36 23.51 8.08 -3.09
CA ASP A 36 23.16 8.53 -1.73
C ASP A 36 21.70 8.19 -1.42
N LYS A 37 20.80 8.41 -2.40
CA LYS A 37 19.40 8.01 -2.30
C LYS A 37 19.22 6.49 -2.25
N THR A 38 20.03 5.76 -3.02
CA THR A 38 20.05 4.29 -2.99
C THR A 38 20.39 3.78 -1.60
N THR A 39 21.39 4.38 -0.96
CA THR A 39 21.85 4.00 0.38
C THR A 39 20.74 4.25 1.42
N ALA A 40 20.08 5.42 1.36
CA ALA A 40 18.96 5.74 2.24
C ALA A 40 17.76 4.78 2.05
N LEU A 41 17.40 4.46 0.80
CA LEU A 41 16.34 3.51 0.48
C LEU A 41 16.69 2.09 0.93
N TYR A 42 17.93 1.66 0.74
CA TYR A 42 18.42 0.36 1.21
C TYR A 42 18.27 0.22 2.73
N ILE A 43 18.72 1.22 3.50
CA ILE A 43 18.57 1.21 4.97
C ILE A 43 17.10 1.05 5.36
N ARG A 44 16.19 1.78 4.71
CA ARG A 44 14.74 1.71 5.01
C ARG A 44 14.15 0.32 4.71
N LEU A 45 14.48 -0.24 3.55
CA LEU A 45 13.98 -1.56 3.15
C LEU A 45 14.57 -2.69 4.03
N ARG A 46 15.87 -2.61 4.35
CA ARG A 46 16.55 -3.60 5.19
C ARG A 46 16.03 -3.58 6.62
N LEU A 47 15.79 -2.39 7.19
CA LEU A 47 15.18 -2.24 8.50
C LEU A 47 13.79 -2.91 8.56
N ALA A 48 12.96 -2.70 7.54
CA ALA A 48 11.63 -3.32 7.46
C ALA A 48 11.71 -4.85 7.37
N GLN A 49 12.72 -5.39 6.67
CA GLN A 49 12.96 -6.83 6.58
C GLN A 49 13.41 -7.42 7.92
N LEU A 50 14.35 -6.77 8.61
CA LEU A 50 14.84 -7.22 9.92
C LEU A 50 13.72 -7.18 10.98
N LYS A 51 12.90 -6.13 10.99
CA LYS A 51 11.73 -6.05 11.88
C LYS A 51 10.73 -7.18 11.62
N ARG A 52 10.49 -7.55 10.36
CA ARG A 52 9.61 -8.69 10.02
C ARG A 52 10.22 -10.02 10.45
N ALA A 53 11.53 -10.18 10.29
CA ALA A 53 12.24 -11.40 10.69
C ALA A 53 12.24 -11.58 12.21
N ASP A 54 12.41 -10.50 12.98
CA ASP A 54 12.40 -10.54 14.45
C ASP A 54 11.01 -10.91 15.00
N VAL A 55 9.95 -10.33 14.41
CA VAL A 55 8.56 -10.72 14.73
C VAL A 55 8.28 -12.19 14.37
N GLY A 56 8.85 -12.68 13.27
CA GLY A 56 8.72 -14.10 12.87
C GLY A 56 9.50 -15.06 13.79
N ALA A 57 10.71 -14.68 14.19
CA ALA A 57 11.60 -15.52 15.01
C ALA A 57 11.10 -15.66 16.47
N GLY A 58 10.48 -14.61 17.02
CA GLY A 58 9.88 -14.66 18.36
C GLY A 58 8.71 -15.65 18.49
N THR A 59 8.19 -16.18 17.37
CA THR A 59 7.00 -17.05 17.36
C THR A 59 7.32 -18.55 17.31
N LEU A 60 8.59 -18.95 17.24
CA LEU A 60 8.99 -20.36 17.02
C LEU A 60 9.81 -21.02 18.15
N ALA A 61 9.98 -20.34 19.29
CA ALA A 61 10.72 -20.90 20.43
C ALA A 61 9.82 -21.00 21.68
N LEU A 62 8.98 -22.04 21.74
CA LEU A 62 8.43 -22.54 23.00
C LEU A 62 8.35 -24.07 22.97
N GLU A 63 8.96 -24.65 24.00
CA GLU A 63 9.11 -26.07 24.28
C GLU A 63 7.79 -26.87 24.34
N PRO A 64 7.85 -28.20 24.13
CA PRO A 64 6.70 -29.08 24.26
C PRO A 64 6.42 -29.38 25.74
N VAL A 65 5.46 -28.66 26.34
CA VAL A 65 4.88 -29.03 27.64
C VAL A 65 3.57 -29.78 27.41
N PRO A 66 3.39 -31.00 27.97
CA PRO A 66 2.19 -31.79 27.78
C PRO A 66 1.12 -31.40 28.81
N GLY A 67 -0.10 -31.22 28.33
CA GLY A 67 -1.31 -31.24 29.15
C GLY A 67 -1.65 -29.91 29.83
N ASP A 68 -2.51 -29.13 29.19
CA ASP A 68 -3.81 -28.86 29.80
C ASP A 68 -4.77 -28.27 28.76
N GLU A 69 -5.87 -28.99 28.55
CA GLU A 69 -6.99 -28.57 27.74
C GLU A 69 -7.77 -27.50 28.49
N THR A 70 -7.37 -26.23 28.40
CA THR A 70 -8.33 -25.13 28.52
C THR A 70 -7.75 -23.83 27.99
N SER A 71 -8.29 -23.41 26.85
CA SER A 71 -8.64 -22.02 26.56
C SER A 71 -7.52 -20.98 26.69
N ASN A 72 -6.75 -20.77 25.62
CA ASN A 72 -6.28 -19.41 25.35
C ASN A 72 -6.12 -19.13 23.84
N ASN A 73 -7.07 -18.36 23.34
CA ASN A 73 -7.15 -17.84 21.97
C ASN A 73 -6.08 -16.76 21.75
N ASN A 74 -4.98 -17.13 21.12
CA ASN A 74 -4.16 -16.17 20.35
C ASN A 74 -3.38 -16.87 19.23
N ARG A 75 -4.07 -17.77 18.54
CA ARG A 75 -3.72 -18.10 17.17
C ARG A 75 -4.23 -16.94 16.34
N GLY A 76 -3.36 -16.32 15.53
CA GLY A 76 -3.72 -15.35 14.51
C GLY A 76 -4.59 -16.00 13.43
N GLY A 77 -5.76 -16.49 13.83
CA GLY A 77 -6.88 -16.71 12.95
C GLY A 77 -7.14 -15.37 12.32
N HIS A 78 -6.74 -15.22 11.06
CA HIS A 78 -7.39 -14.28 10.18
C HIS A 78 -8.87 -14.41 10.49
N ASN A 79 -9.45 -13.37 11.10
CA ASN A 79 -10.86 -13.27 11.38
C ASN A 79 -11.53 -13.48 10.02
N THR A 80 -11.88 -14.72 9.74
CA THR A 80 -12.61 -15.16 8.57
C THR A 80 -14.03 -14.76 8.88
N GLN A 81 -14.24 -13.45 8.85
CA GLN A 81 -15.54 -12.86 8.95
C GLN A 81 -16.36 -13.54 7.85
N PRO A 82 -17.47 -14.23 8.21
CA PRO A 82 -18.23 -14.99 7.24
C PRO A 82 -18.57 -14.06 6.07
N PRO A 83 -18.45 -14.54 4.82
CA PRO A 83 -18.68 -13.71 3.65
C PRO A 83 -20.07 -13.08 3.76
N SER A 84 -20.15 -11.79 3.45
CA SER A 84 -21.44 -11.09 3.47
C SER A 84 -22.43 -11.83 2.54
N SER A 85 -23.71 -11.87 2.92
CA SER A 85 -24.76 -12.52 2.11
C SER A 85 -24.84 -11.96 0.68
N ALA A 86 -24.45 -10.70 0.49
CA ALA A 86 -24.33 -10.08 -0.83
C ALA A 86 -23.23 -10.72 -1.69
N LEU A 87 -22.09 -11.09 -1.10
CA LEU A 87 -21.00 -11.76 -1.81
C LEU A 87 -21.36 -13.17 -2.23
N ILE A 88 -22.10 -13.89 -1.38
CA ILE A 88 -22.58 -15.24 -1.72
C ILE A 88 -23.49 -15.18 -2.96
N ARG A 89 -24.43 -14.22 -3.00
CA ARG A 89 -25.29 -14.00 -4.17
C ARG A 89 -24.48 -13.65 -5.42
N LEU A 90 -23.54 -12.70 -5.31
CA LEU A 90 -22.67 -12.30 -6.41
C LEU A 90 -21.91 -13.50 -6.99
N ARG A 91 -21.29 -14.32 -6.13
CA ARG A 91 -20.54 -15.52 -6.56
C ARG A 91 -21.45 -16.55 -7.25
N SER A 92 -22.68 -16.72 -6.78
CA SER A 92 -23.66 -17.61 -7.43
C SER A 92 -24.16 -17.10 -8.79
N ASP A 93 -24.29 -15.79 -8.96
CA ASP A 93 -24.66 -15.22 -10.27
C ASP A 93 -23.48 -15.25 -11.25
N LEU A 94 -22.27 -15.01 -10.73
CA LEU A 94 -21.03 -15.10 -11.50
C LEU A 94 -20.77 -16.55 -11.96
N SER A 95 -21.05 -17.55 -11.13
CA SER A 95 -20.90 -18.97 -11.50
C SER A 95 -21.79 -19.35 -12.68
N LYS A 96 -23.06 -18.91 -12.68
CA LYS A 96 -24.00 -19.10 -13.80
C LYS A 96 -23.50 -18.40 -15.07
N MET A 97 -23.12 -17.13 -14.94
CA MET A 97 -22.66 -16.32 -16.06
C MET A 97 -21.38 -16.84 -16.71
N LEU A 98 -20.42 -17.35 -15.93
CA LEU A 98 -19.22 -17.98 -16.48
C LEU A 98 -19.52 -19.31 -17.18
N ARG A 99 -20.44 -20.12 -16.63
CA ARG A 99 -20.89 -21.36 -17.29
C ARG A 99 -21.57 -21.09 -18.64
N GLU A 100 -22.42 -20.06 -18.70
CA GLU A 100 -23.12 -19.69 -19.93
C GLU A 100 -22.19 -19.06 -20.98
N SER A 101 -21.23 -18.24 -20.54
CA SER A 101 -20.34 -17.52 -21.46
C SER A 101 -19.15 -18.34 -21.96
N GLY A 102 -18.79 -19.44 -21.29
CA GLY A 102 -17.64 -20.28 -21.66
C GLY A 102 -16.28 -19.55 -21.61
N LYS A 103 -16.22 -18.39 -20.94
CA LYS A 103 -15.01 -17.56 -20.86
C LYS A 103 -14.04 -18.12 -19.82
N SER A 104 -12.75 -18.16 -20.15
CA SER A 104 -11.70 -18.48 -19.18
C SER A 104 -11.61 -17.40 -18.10
N SER A 105 -11.43 -17.83 -16.85
CA SER A 105 -11.26 -16.96 -15.69
C SER A 105 -10.14 -17.50 -14.78
N PHE A 106 -9.74 -16.77 -13.75
CA PHE A 106 -8.75 -17.29 -12.79
C PHE A 106 -9.27 -18.51 -12.02
N TYR A 107 -10.60 -18.66 -11.91
CA TYR A 107 -11.22 -19.86 -11.36
C TYR A 107 -10.96 -21.10 -12.21
N THR A 108 -10.96 -20.96 -13.55
CA THR A 108 -10.65 -22.09 -14.45
C THR A 108 -9.17 -22.48 -14.43
N VAL A 109 -8.27 -21.61 -13.97
CA VAL A 109 -6.83 -21.93 -13.81
C VAL A 109 -6.60 -22.84 -12.60
N LEU A 110 -7.43 -22.69 -11.56
CA LEU A 110 -7.36 -23.47 -10.32
C LEU A 110 -8.34 -24.65 -10.29
N ASP A 111 -9.07 -24.91 -11.39
CA ASP A 111 -10.17 -25.88 -11.46
C ASP A 111 -11.22 -25.70 -10.34
N LEU A 112 -11.49 -24.45 -9.98
CA LEU A 112 -12.47 -24.09 -8.94
C LEU A 112 -13.72 -23.43 -9.53
N THR A 113 -14.81 -23.47 -8.76
CA THR A 113 -15.99 -22.66 -9.04
C THR A 113 -15.91 -21.33 -8.30
N PRO A 114 -16.55 -20.26 -8.78
CA PRO A 114 -16.60 -18.98 -8.06
C PRO A 114 -17.24 -19.06 -6.67
N GLU A 115 -18.05 -20.09 -6.43
CA GLU A 115 -18.72 -20.36 -5.14
C GLU A 115 -17.78 -20.99 -4.09
N ALA A 116 -16.59 -21.43 -4.49
CA ALA A 116 -15.62 -22.07 -3.60
C ALA A 116 -15.33 -21.20 -2.37
N THR A 117 -15.18 -21.82 -1.21
CA THR A 117 -14.83 -21.11 0.02
C THR A 117 -13.40 -20.56 -0.05
N ASP A 118 -13.07 -19.58 0.79
CA ASP A 118 -11.71 -19.02 0.79
C ASP A 118 -10.66 -20.07 1.24
N ALA A 119 -11.07 -21.07 2.03
CA ALA A 119 -10.23 -22.21 2.40
C ALA A 119 -9.95 -23.12 1.19
N GLU A 120 -10.97 -23.48 0.41
CA GLU A 120 -10.81 -24.28 -0.82
C GLU A 120 -9.92 -23.57 -1.85
N VAL A 121 -10.03 -22.25 -1.97
CA VAL A 121 -9.14 -21.46 -2.82
C VAL A 121 -7.69 -21.52 -2.35
N ALA A 122 -7.45 -21.39 -1.04
CA ALA A 122 -6.11 -21.49 -0.47
C ALA A 122 -5.51 -22.89 -0.69
N ASP A 123 -6.30 -23.95 -0.50
CA ASP A 123 -5.88 -25.34 -0.72
C ASP A 123 -5.58 -25.62 -2.21
N ALA A 124 -6.39 -25.08 -3.12
CA ALA A 124 -6.15 -25.20 -4.56
C ALA A 124 -4.86 -24.47 -4.99
N ILE A 125 -4.60 -23.29 -4.43
CA ILE A 125 -3.35 -22.56 -4.67
C ILE A 125 -2.16 -23.38 -4.16
N ALA A 126 -2.23 -23.88 -2.91
CA ALA A 126 -1.16 -24.65 -2.30
C ALA A 126 -0.87 -25.96 -3.07
N SER A 127 -1.91 -26.67 -3.51
CA SER A 127 -1.75 -27.89 -4.31
C SER A 127 -1.14 -27.62 -5.69
N TYR A 128 -1.49 -26.50 -6.34
CA TYR A 128 -0.86 -26.10 -7.60
C TYR A 128 0.62 -25.72 -7.38
N GLU A 129 0.95 -24.98 -6.33
CA GLU A 129 2.35 -24.66 -5.98
C GLU A 129 3.16 -25.93 -5.69
N ALA A 130 2.58 -26.92 -5.01
CA ALA A 130 3.23 -28.20 -4.78
C ALA A 130 3.53 -28.96 -6.09
N ARG A 131 2.61 -28.93 -7.06
CA ARG A 131 2.83 -29.51 -8.40
C ARG A 131 3.88 -28.77 -9.21
N VAL A 132 3.97 -27.45 -9.06
CA VAL A 132 5.04 -26.66 -9.68
C VAL A 132 6.39 -27.00 -9.05
N ALA A 133 6.43 -27.19 -7.72
CA ALA A 133 7.63 -27.56 -7.00
C ALA A 133 8.10 -29.00 -7.32
N SER A 134 7.18 -29.94 -7.56
CA SER A 134 7.51 -31.32 -7.98
C SER A 134 7.95 -31.41 -9.45
N GLY A 135 7.70 -30.38 -10.25
CA GLY A 135 7.94 -30.39 -11.70
C GLY A 135 6.81 -31.01 -12.53
N ASP A 136 5.69 -31.37 -11.90
CA ASP A 136 4.50 -31.91 -12.58
C ASP A 136 3.68 -30.83 -13.31
N ALA A 137 3.92 -29.56 -12.99
CA ALA A 137 3.30 -28.41 -13.64
C ALA A 137 4.32 -27.30 -13.89
N PHE A 138 4.15 -26.55 -14.97
CA PHE A 138 4.93 -25.34 -15.22
C PHE A 138 4.27 -24.13 -14.56
N ALA A 139 5.07 -23.24 -13.99
CA ALA A 139 4.57 -21.97 -13.46
C ALA A 139 4.09 -21.07 -14.61
N THR A 140 2.79 -21.06 -14.87
CA THR A 140 2.19 -20.20 -15.89
C THR A 140 2.02 -18.77 -15.34
N PRO A 141 2.17 -17.72 -16.18
CA PRO A 141 1.92 -16.35 -15.73
C PRO A 141 0.46 -16.17 -15.25
N GLU A 142 -0.49 -16.90 -15.83
CA GLU A 142 -1.89 -16.92 -15.42
C GLU A 142 -2.06 -17.40 -13.98
N PHE A 143 -1.32 -18.45 -13.57
CA PHE A 143 -1.35 -18.92 -12.19
C PHE A 143 -0.83 -17.86 -11.22
N LYS A 144 0.24 -17.15 -11.57
CA LYS A 144 0.78 -16.07 -10.72
C LYS A 144 -0.27 -14.98 -10.47
N TYR A 145 -1.00 -14.56 -11.51
CA TYR A 145 -2.08 -13.58 -11.37
C TYR A 145 -3.30 -14.13 -10.64
N ALA A 146 -3.66 -15.41 -10.87
CA ALA A 146 -4.73 -16.08 -10.16
C ALA A 146 -4.43 -16.15 -8.66
N ARG A 147 -3.20 -16.51 -8.28
CA ARG A 147 -2.73 -16.54 -6.89
C ARG A 147 -2.84 -15.19 -6.21
N GLU A 148 -2.38 -14.12 -6.85
CA GLU A 148 -2.44 -12.76 -6.29
C GLU A 148 -3.88 -12.24 -6.18
N SER A 149 -4.71 -12.53 -7.19
CA SER A 149 -6.10 -12.05 -7.26
C SER A 149 -7.04 -12.82 -6.36
N LEU A 150 -6.86 -14.14 -6.22
CA LEU A 150 -7.78 -15.02 -5.47
C LEU A 150 -7.27 -15.36 -4.06
N GLY A 151 -5.96 -15.25 -3.80
CA GLY A 151 -5.36 -15.65 -2.52
C GLY A 151 -5.68 -14.76 -1.32
N ASN A 152 -6.29 -13.59 -1.53
CA ASN A 152 -6.77 -12.72 -0.46
C ASN A 152 -8.26 -12.44 -0.67
N SER A 153 -9.07 -12.60 0.39
CA SER A 153 -10.53 -12.42 0.33
C SER A 153 -10.94 -11.06 -0.27
N ARG A 154 -10.19 -9.99 0.06
CA ARG A 154 -10.47 -8.64 -0.45
C ARG A 154 -10.11 -8.48 -1.93
N SER A 155 -8.99 -9.04 -2.39
CA SER A 155 -8.63 -9.00 -3.82
C SER A 155 -9.55 -9.88 -4.64
N ARG A 156 -9.97 -11.01 -4.09
CA ARG A 156 -10.94 -11.93 -4.70
C ARG A 156 -12.28 -11.25 -4.92
N GLU A 157 -12.81 -10.55 -3.92
CA GLU A 157 -14.04 -9.77 -4.07
C GLU A 157 -13.91 -8.68 -5.16
N ALA A 158 -12.80 -7.96 -5.19
CA ALA A 158 -12.56 -6.94 -6.21
C ALA A 158 -12.52 -7.54 -7.63
N TYR A 159 -11.89 -8.71 -7.76
CA TYR A 159 -11.86 -9.49 -8.99
C TYR A 159 -13.25 -9.95 -9.42
N ASP A 160 -14.03 -10.53 -8.50
CA ASP A 160 -15.39 -11.00 -8.75
C ASP A 160 -16.29 -9.87 -9.26
N ARG A 161 -16.25 -8.71 -8.59
CA ARG A 161 -16.99 -7.51 -9.02
C ARG A 161 -16.57 -7.04 -10.41
N ARG A 162 -15.27 -7.06 -10.73
CA ARG A 162 -14.75 -6.66 -12.04
C ARG A 162 -15.20 -7.60 -13.15
N ILE A 163 -15.13 -8.91 -12.93
CA ILE A 163 -15.63 -9.89 -13.91
C ILE A 163 -17.13 -9.73 -14.10
N PHE A 164 -17.89 -9.64 -13.01
CA PHE A 164 -19.33 -9.46 -13.09
C PHE A 164 -19.71 -8.20 -13.86
N SER A 165 -19.07 -7.07 -13.57
CA SER A 165 -19.32 -5.81 -14.27
C SER A 165 -18.96 -5.88 -15.76
N SER A 166 -17.81 -6.46 -16.12
CA SER A 166 -17.38 -6.55 -17.52
C SER A 166 -18.27 -7.49 -18.33
N ALA A 167 -18.74 -8.58 -17.74
CA ALA A 167 -19.66 -9.49 -18.40
C ALA A 167 -21.09 -8.92 -18.48
N ALA A 168 -21.54 -8.15 -17.48
CA ALA A 168 -22.80 -7.40 -17.55
C ALA A 168 -22.80 -6.33 -18.65
N THR A 169 -21.69 -5.61 -18.84
CA THR A 169 -21.54 -4.64 -19.93
C THR A 169 -21.51 -5.33 -21.30
N ALA A 170 -20.86 -6.50 -21.40
CA ALA A 170 -20.80 -7.27 -22.64
C ALA A 170 -22.15 -7.91 -23.01
N GLY A 171 -23.04 -8.12 -22.04
CA GLY A 171 -24.38 -8.70 -22.21
C GLY A 171 -25.47 -7.72 -22.62
N GLY A 172 -25.14 -6.48 -23.00
CA GLY A 172 -26.09 -5.58 -23.65
C GLY A 172 -26.73 -6.25 -24.88
N PRO A 173 -27.98 -5.93 -25.24
CA PRO A 173 -28.74 -6.59 -26.30
C PRO A 173 -28.20 -6.23 -27.70
N THR A 174 -26.96 -6.60 -28.00
CA THR A 174 -26.39 -6.52 -29.33
C THR A 174 -26.65 -7.83 -30.03
N SER A 175 -27.74 -7.81 -30.82
CA SER A 175 -27.89 -8.52 -32.08
C SER A 175 -27.47 -10.00 -32.07
N ARG A 176 -28.46 -10.87 -31.79
CA ARG A 176 -28.47 -12.25 -32.29
C ARG A 176 -28.20 -12.20 -33.80
N TYR A 177 -26.98 -12.46 -34.22
CA TYR A 177 -26.74 -12.90 -35.58
C TYR A 177 -27.21 -14.36 -35.68
N PRO A 178 -28.17 -14.67 -36.57
CA PRO A 178 -28.57 -16.04 -36.80
C PRO A 178 -27.43 -16.78 -37.50
N SER A 179 -27.07 -17.91 -36.93
CA SER A 179 -26.19 -18.89 -37.54
C SER A 179 -26.78 -19.33 -38.88
N ARG A 180 -26.04 -19.06 -39.95
CA ARG A 180 -26.40 -19.29 -41.36
C ARG A 180 -26.23 -20.79 -41.68
N GLY A 181 -27.33 -21.53 -41.65
CA GLY A 181 -27.44 -22.85 -42.28
C GLY A 181 -27.63 -22.69 -43.79
N HIS A 182 -26.81 -23.39 -44.58
CA HIS A 182 -26.93 -23.56 -46.02
C HIS A 182 -27.89 -24.71 -46.33
N GLU A 183 -28.87 -24.51 -47.23
CA GLU A 183 -29.47 -25.60 -48.03
C GLU A 183 -30.00 -25.06 -49.38
N LEU A 184 -29.73 -25.79 -50.45
CA LEU A 184 -29.98 -25.51 -51.87
C LEU A 184 -31.12 -26.41 -52.39
N SER A 185 -32.03 -25.87 -53.19
CA SER A 185 -32.88 -26.57 -54.20
C SER A 185 -33.59 -25.48 -55.04
N SER A 186 -33.65 -25.42 -56.39
CA SER A 186 -33.60 -26.33 -57.55
C SER A 186 -34.97 -26.43 -58.25
N VAL A 187 -35.11 -25.68 -59.37
CA VAL A 187 -35.73 -26.02 -60.68
C VAL A 187 -37.27 -26.04 -60.84
N GLY A 188 -37.75 -25.41 -61.93
CA GLY A 188 -39.03 -25.68 -62.60
C GLY A 188 -39.34 -24.73 -63.79
N GLU A 189 -39.32 -25.27 -65.03
CA GLU A 189 -39.59 -24.61 -66.33
C GLU A 189 -41.10 -24.45 -66.69
N PRO A 190 -41.47 -23.64 -67.71
CA PRO A 190 -42.85 -23.42 -68.16
C PRO A 190 -43.23 -24.17 -69.46
N VAL A 191 -44.50 -24.56 -69.57
CA VAL A 191 -45.15 -25.08 -70.79
C VAL A 191 -46.34 -24.18 -71.12
N LEU A 192 -46.44 -23.72 -72.37
CA LEU A 192 -47.60 -23.22 -73.15
C LEU A 192 -46.99 -22.36 -74.28
N VAL A 193 -47.28 -22.54 -75.57
CA VAL A 193 -48.50 -22.11 -76.26
C VAL A 193 -48.56 -22.80 -77.63
N GLN A 194 -49.68 -23.47 -77.94
CA GLN A 194 -49.99 -24.05 -79.27
C GLN A 194 -51.38 -23.60 -79.77
N LEU A 195 -51.74 -22.33 -79.53
CA LEU A 195 -53.11 -21.82 -79.69
C LEU A 195 -53.21 -20.57 -80.58
N TRP A 196 -52.63 -20.56 -81.78
CA TRP A 196 -52.66 -19.37 -82.67
C TRP A 196 -52.85 -19.76 -84.15
N GLU A 197 -54.06 -20.14 -84.54
CA GLU A 197 -54.38 -20.36 -85.98
C GLU A 197 -55.75 -19.81 -86.41
N SER A 198 -56.24 -18.77 -85.73
CA SER A 198 -57.50 -18.09 -86.09
C SER A 198 -57.23 -16.61 -86.35
N ARG A 199 -57.41 -16.16 -87.60
CA ARG A 199 -57.26 -14.75 -88.01
C ARG A 199 -58.20 -13.77 -87.27
N LYS A 200 -59.26 -14.28 -86.63
CA LYS A 200 -60.15 -13.47 -85.77
C LYS A 200 -59.62 -13.34 -84.33
N ALA A 201 -58.83 -14.31 -83.84
CA ALA A 201 -58.19 -14.23 -82.53
C ALA A 201 -57.09 -13.16 -82.48
N SER A 202 -56.37 -12.95 -83.59
CA SER A 202 -55.31 -11.93 -83.70
C SER A 202 -55.80 -10.51 -83.39
N VAL A 203 -56.98 -10.12 -83.87
CA VAL A 203 -57.54 -8.77 -83.64
C VAL A 203 -57.96 -8.59 -82.17
N ILE A 204 -58.56 -9.62 -81.57
CA ILE A 204 -58.99 -9.58 -80.17
C ILE A 204 -57.77 -9.54 -79.25
N VAL A 205 -56.73 -10.33 -79.53
CA VAL A 205 -55.48 -10.29 -78.76
C VAL A 205 -54.77 -8.95 -78.93
N GLY A 206 -54.76 -8.38 -80.14
CA GLY A 206 -54.20 -7.05 -80.38
C GLY A 206 -54.89 -5.96 -79.56
N ALA A 207 -56.23 -5.97 -79.50
CA ALA A 207 -57.00 -5.05 -78.68
C ALA A 207 -56.77 -5.24 -77.18
N VAL A 208 -56.74 -6.50 -76.70
CA VAL A 208 -56.47 -6.82 -75.29
C VAL A 208 -55.05 -6.43 -74.90
N CYS A 209 -54.04 -6.70 -75.74
CA CYS A 209 -52.67 -6.27 -75.51
C CYS A 209 -52.56 -4.73 -75.44
N LEU A 210 -53.26 -3.99 -76.31
CA LEU A 210 -53.29 -2.52 -76.24
C LEU A 210 -53.93 -2.02 -74.94
N CYS A 211 -55.02 -2.64 -74.48
CA CYS A 211 -55.63 -2.31 -73.19
C CYS A 211 -54.70 -2.63 -72.02
N ILE A 212 -54.01 -3.77 -72.04
CA ILE A 212 -53.04 -4.16 -71.00
C ILE A 212 -51.86 -3.18 -70.97
N VAL A 213 -51.30 -2.83 -72.14
CA VAL A 213 -50.20 -1.85 -72.22
C VAL A 213 -50.65 -0.47 -71.75
N GLY A 214 -51.86 -0.03 -72.12
CA GLY A 214 -52.44 1.23 -71.64
C GLY A 214 -52.62 1.25 -70.12
N TYR A 215 -53.10 0.14 -69.53
CA TYR A 215 -53.26 0.00 -68.09
C TYR A 215 -51.91 -0.01 -67.35
N MET A 216 -50.91 -0.71 -67.91
CA MET A 216 -49.55 -0.73 -67.37
C MET A 216 -48.89 0.65 -67.43
N LEU A 217 -49.07 1.42 -68.50
CA LEU A 217 -48.55 2.79 -68.61
C LEU A 217 -49.20 3.74 -67.60
N LEU A 218 -50.51 3.64 -67.38
CA LEU A 218 -51.21 4.41 -66.35
C LEU A 218 -50.76 4.03 -64.93
N GLY A 219 -50.54 2.74 -64.68
CA GLY A 219 -49.96 2.24 -63.44
C GLY A 219 -48.56 2.81 -63.20
N PHE A 220 -47.71 2.81 -64.24
CA PHE A 220 -46.36 3.36 -64.18
C PHE A 220 -46.34 4.85 -63.85
N TYR A 221 -47.27 5.65 -64.39
CA TYR A 221 -47.37 7.06 -64.05
C TYR A 221 -47.74 7.28 -62.58
N LYS A 222 -48.71 6.52 -62.06
CA LYS A 222 -49.12 6.60 -60.65
C LYS A 222 -48.00 6.16 -59.70
N GLU A 223 -47.24 5.14 -60.09
CA GLU A 223 -46.12 4.61 -59.31
C GLU A 223 -44.90 5.55 -59.35
N ARG A 224 -44.72 6.29 -60.45
CA ARG A 224 -43.68 7.34 -60.57
C ARG A 224 -43.97 8.54 -59.67
N GLU A 225 -45.23 8.95 -59.51
CA GLU A 225 -45.61 10.00 -58.56
C GLU A 225 -45.49 9.51 -57.10
N ALA A 226 -45.92 8.27 -56.81
CA ALA A 226 -45.80 7.70 -55.48
C ALA A 226 -44.33 7.51 -55.04
N SER A 227 -43.45 7.14 -55.97
CA SER A 227 -42.01 7.02 -55.70
C SER A 227 -41.33 8.38 -55.54
N ALA A 228 -41.76 9.41 -56.28
CA ALA A 228 -41.28 10.77 -56.07
C ALA A 228 -41.68 11.33 -54.68
N MET A 229 -42.88 11.03 -54.20
CA MET A 229 -43.33 11.39 -52.84
C MET A 229 -42.54 10.65 -51.75
N ARG A 230 -42.35 9.33 -51.89
CA ARG A 230 -41.54 8.53 -50.94
C ARG A 230 -40.09 9.00 -50.90
N LYS A 231 -39.51 9.40 -52.04
CA LYS A 231 -38.14 9.92 -52.08
C LYS A 231 -38.01 11.22 -51.28
N LYS A 232 -38.98 12.13 -51.40
CA LYS A 232 -39.01 13.37 -50.59
C LYS A 232 -39.17 13.10 -49.10
N GLU A 233 -39.99 12.11 -48.73
CA GLU A 233 -40.19 11.72 -47.33
C GLU A 233 -38.92 11.10 -46.73
N ILE A 234 -38.23 10.23 -47.47
CA ILE A 234 -36.94 9.65 -47.06
C ILE A 234 -35.86 10.73 -46.96
N GLU A 235 -35.76 11.65 -47.92
CA GLU A 235 -34.81 12.77 -47.86
C GLU A 235 -35.08 13.69 -46.66
N ALA A 236 -36.35 13.96 -46.34
CA ALA A 236 -36.72 14.72 -45.15
C ALA A 236 -36.35 13.99 -43.85
N GLN A 237 -36.55 12.67 -43.81
CA GLN A 237 -36.21 11.84 -42.67
C GLN A 237 -34.69 11.76 -42.46
N ILE A 238 -33.91 11.62 -43.54
CA ILE A 238 -32.44 11.65 -43.50
C ILE A 238 -31.96 13.00 -42.96
N LEU A 239 -32.51 14.12 -43.46
CA LEU A 239 -32.13 15.46 -43.00
C LEU A 239 -32.47 15.67 -41.52
N GLN A 240 -33.58 15.10 -41.04
CA GLN A 240 -33.95 15.14 -39.62
C GLN A 240 -33.01 14.27 -38.76
N THR A 241 -32.63 13.08 -39.23
CA THR A 241 -31.63 12.25 -38.53
C THR A 241 -30.26 12.90 -38.50
N GLN A 242 -29.88 13.62 -39.56
CA GLN A 242 -28.61 14.34 -39.63
C GLN A 242 -28.59 15.52 -38.64
N LYS A 243 -29.68 16.29 -38.54
CA LYS A 243 -29.82 17.35 -37.52
C LYS A 243 -29.77 16.82 -36.09
N ASN A 244 -30.37 15.65 -35.84
CA ASN A 244 -30.30 15.03 -34.52
C ASN A 244 -28.88 14.56 -34.19
N ALA A 245 -28.19 13.95 -35.16
CA ALA A 245 -26.79 13.54 -35.00
C ALA A 245 -25.84 14.74 -34.77
N GLU A 246 -26.07 15.86 -35.45
CA GLU A 246 -25.32 17.11 -35.21
C GLU A 246 -25.59 17.69 -33.82
N ASN A 247 -26.84 17.69 -33.36
CA ASN A 247 -27.18 18.12 -32.00
C ASN A 247 -26.55 17.21 -30.92
N ASP A 248 -26.52 15.91 -31.15
CA ASP A 248 -25.88 14.95 -30.23
C ASP A 248 -24.35 15.14 -30.21
N ALA A 249 -23.74 15.44 -31.36
CA ALA A 249 -22.31 15.75 -31.44
C ALA A 249 -21.96 17.04 -30.67
N ILE A 250 -22.75 18.10 -30.83
CA ILE A 250 -22.58 19.37 -30.10
C ILE A 250 -22.77 19.14 -28.59
N ARG A 251 -23.75 18.34 -28.20
CA ARG A 251 -23.98 18.00 -26.78
C ARG A 251 -22.81 17.20 -26.20
N ALA A 252 -22.27 16.23 -26.94
CA ALA A 252 -21.12 15.45 -26.53
C ALA A 252 -19.84 16.31 -26.40
N GLU A 253 -19.65 17.29 -27.27
CA GLU A 253 -18.55 18.26 -27.14
C GLU A 253 -18.71 19.18 -25.92
N ALA A 254 -19.93 19.65 -25.65
CA ALA A 254 -20.22 20.44 -24.45
C ALA A 254 -19.98 19.65 -23.16
N GLU A 255 -20.36 18.37 -23.12
CA GLU A 255 -20.10 17.48 -21.98
C GLU A 255 -18.60 17.20 -21.80
N LYS A 256 -17.85 17.03 -22.89
CA LYS A 256 -16.38 16.90 -22.83
C LYS A 256 -15.70 18.18 -22.31
N ALA A 257 -16.17 19.35 -22.73
CA ALA A 257 -15.64 20.64 -22.25
C ALA A 257 -15.92 20.84 -20.76
N LEU A 258 -17.12 20.49 -20.29
CA LEU A 258 -17.49 20.52 -18.87
C LEU A 258 -16.67 19.53 -18.05
N ALA A 259 -16.48 18.30 -18.54
CA ALA A 259 -15.66 17.29 -17.87
C ALA A 259 -14.19 17.72 -17.77
N ALA A 260 -13.62 18.28 -18.84
CA ALA A 260 -12.25 18.81 -18.84
C ALA A 260 -12.10 19.98 -17.85
N GLY A 261 -13.11 20.86 -17.75
CA GLY A 261 -13.14 21.94 -16.77
C GLY A 261 -13.19 21.45 -15.32
N MET A 262 -13.97 20.40 -15.04
CA MET A 262 -14.02 19.77 -13.70
C MET A 262 -12.69 19.12 -13.32
N VAL A 263 -12.06 18.39 -14.24
CA VAL A 263 -10.77 17.71 -13.98
C VAL A 263 -9.68 18.73 -13.63
N ASN A 264 -9.57 19.83 -14.39
CA ASN A 264 -8.62 20.90 -14.11
C ASN A 264 -8.88 21.60 -12.76
N ASN A 265 -10.14 21.78 -12.38
CA ASN A 265 -10.47 22.33 -11.05
C ASN A 265 -10.12 21.38 -9.91
N THR A 266 -10.36 20.07 -10.08
CA THR A 266 -9.99 19.07 -9.07
C THR A 266 -8.48 18.91 -8.91
N ALA A 267 -7.71 18.99 -9.99
CA ALA A 267 -6.25 18.94 -9.94
C ALA A 267 -5.66 20.11 -9.12
N ASN A 268 -6.18 21.33 -9.33
CA ASN A 268 -5.75 22.51 -8.57
C ASN A 268 -6.14 22.46 -7.09
N VAL A 269 -7.25 21.81 -6.72
CA VAL A 269 -7.64 21.64 -5.32
C VAL A 269 -6.74 20.62 -4.62
N ILE A 270 -6.41 19.52 -5.31
CA ILE A 270 -5.56 18.45 -4.76
C ILE A 270 -4.13 18.97 -4.48
N ASP A 271 -3.57 19.79 -5.38
CA ASP A 271 -2.24 20.40 -5.18
C ASP A 271 -2.19 21.42 -4.04
N ARG A 272 -3.28 22.15 -3.80
CA ARG A 272 -3.34 23.08 -2.66
C ARG A 272 -3.42 22.34 -1.33
N THR A 273 -4.12 21.21 -1.27
CA THR A 273 -4.19 20.38 -0.06
C THR A 273 -2.88 19.68 0.26
N SER A 274 -2.11 19.22 -0.74
CA SER A 274 -0.79 18.63 -0.50
C SER A 274 0.22 19.66 0.01
N GLN A 275 0.20 20.89 -0.52
CA GLN A 275 1.03 21.98 -0.01
C GLN A 275 0.67 22.42 1.41
N MET A 276 -0.61 22.43 1.78
CA MET A 276 -1.02 22.75 3.15
C MET A 276 -0.67 21.63 4.13
N GLY A 277 -0.77 20.36 3.71
CA GLY A 277 -0.31 19.22 4.52
C GLY A 277 1.18 19.28 4.83
N ASN A 278 2.01 19.55 3.83
CA ASN A 278 3.47 19.66 4.02
C ASN A 278 3.85 20.84 4.93
N ARG A 279 3.22 22.01 4.77
CA ARG A 279 3.45 23.15 5.67
C ARG A 279 3.02 22.90 7.11
N ALA A 280 1.99 22.09 7.34
CA ALA A 280 1.57 21.72 8.69
C ALA A 280 2.60 20.79 9.36
N LEU A 281 3.15 19.86 8.58
CA LEU A 281 4.16 18.93 9.04
C LEU A 281 5.49 19.63 9.36
N ASP A 282 5.91 20.59 8.53
CA ASP A 282 7.10 21.42 8.79
C ASP A 282 6.95 22.24 10.09
N ARG A 283 5.77 22.85 10.31
CA ARG A 283 5.51 23.59 11.56
C ARG A 283 5.54 22.68 12.79
N GLN A 284 5.04 21.44 12.66
CA GLN A 284 5.07 20.48 13.76
C GLN A 284 6.51 20.07 14.09
N LEU A 285 7.32 19.83 13.05
CA LEU A 285 8.72 19.44 13.20
C LEU A 285 9.57 20.59 13.76
N GLU A 286 9.29 21.84 13.36
CA GLU A 286 9.90 23.03 13.97
C GLU A 286 9.51 23.20 15.45
N ALA A 287 8.25 22.96 15.82
CA ALA A 287 7.78 23.04 17.19
C ALA A 287 8.45 21.98 18.09
N GLU A 288 8.60 20.75 17.59
CA GLU A 288 9.29 19.68 18.29
C GLU A 288 10.79 19.99 18.47
N ASN A 289 11.45 20.49 17.42
CA ASN A 289 12.85 20.92 17.52
C ASN A 289 13.05 22.05 18.52
N ARG A 290 12.13 23.03 18.59
CA ARG A 290 12.17 24.07 19.63
C ARG A 290 12.04 23.48 21.03
N GLN A 291 11.09 22.57 21.24
CA GLN A 291 10.93 21.90 22.54
C GLN A 291 12.18 21.12 22.94
N ARG A 292 12.81 20.44 21.98
CA ARG A 292 14.06 19.72 22.22
C ARG A 292 15.18 20.67 22.64
N ILE A 293 15.40 21.75 21.91
CA ILE A 293 16.42 22.76 22.23
C ILE A 293 16.18 23.38 23.62
N GLU A 294 14.91 23.71 23.94
CA GLU A 294 14.57 24.23 25.27
C GLU A 294 14.83 23.20 26.39
N SER A 295 14.55 21.91 26.14
CA SER A 295 14.82 20.85 27.11
C SER A 295 16.31 20.64 27.34
N GLU A 296 17.12 20.72 26.29
CA GLU A 296 18.58 20.63 26.34
C GLU A 296 19.17 21.83 27.10
N GLN A 297 18.67 23.04 26.86
CA GLN A 297 19.07 24.23 27.62
C GLN A 297 18.72 24.12 29.10
N ARG A 298 17.54 23.58 29.45
CA ARG A 298 17.18 23.34 30.86
C ARG A 298 18.10 22.31 31.52
N ALA A 299 18.46 21.25 30.81
CA ALA A 299 19.39 20.24 31.30
C ALA A 299 20.79 20.82 31.54
N ILE A 300 21.31 21.63 30.61
CA ILE A 300 22.61 22.31 30.73
C ILE A 300 22.61 23.27 31.93
N ASN A 301 21.57 24.10 32.07
CA ASN A 301 21.45 25.04 33.20
C ASN A 301 21.37 24.32 34.55
N ASN A 302 20.67 23.18 34.61
CA ASN A 302 20.60 22.36 35.82
C ASN A 302 21.95 21.71 36.14
N ALA A 303 22.69 21.23 35.13
CA ALA A 303 24.02 20.67 35.31
C ALA A 303 25.00 21.72 35.85
N GLN A 304 25.02 22.92 35.28
CA GLN A 304 25.85 24.04 35.76
C GLN A 304 25.51 24.45 37.20
N ARG A 305 24.23 24.44 37.58
CA ARG A 305 23.82 24.70 38.97
C ARG A 305 24.34 23.65 39.94
N LEU A 306 24.28 22.38 39.58
CA LEU A 306 24.80 21.29 40.40
C LEU A 306 26.32 21.35 40.52
N GLU A 307 27.02 21.72 39.45
CA GLU A 307 28.46 21.91 39.45
C GLU A 307 28.89 23.06 40.37
N MET A 308 28.22 24.23 40.28
CA MET A 308 28.45 25.33 41.22
C MET A 308 28.18 24.94 42.68
N GLN A 309 27.17 24.11 42.92
CA GLN A 309 26.87 23.62 44.28
C GLN A 309 27.97 22.69 44.81
N ARG A 310 28.51 21.82 43.96
CA ARG A 310 29.65 20.95 44.31
C ARG A 310 30.90 21.77 44.61
N GLU A 311 31.24 22.74 43.76
CA GLU A 311 32.37 23.62 44.02
C GLU A 311 32.21 24.40 45.33
N ALA A 312 31.00 24.90 45.62
CA ALA A 312 30.73 25.60 46.88
C ALA A 312 30.93 24.68 48.10
N GLN A 313 30.50 23.42 48.00
CA GLN A 313 30.70 22.41 49.04
C GLN A 313 32.19 22.07 49.22
N ASP A 314 32.92 21.88 48.13
CA ASP A 314 34.37 21.60 48.17
C ASP A 314 35.15 22.76 48.79
N ARG A 315 34.78 24.01 48.48
CA ARG A 315 35.37 25.20 49.13
C ARG A 315 35.08 25.24 50.62
N GLN A 316 33.89 24.84 51.07
CA GLN A 316 33.57 24.75 52.49
C GLN A 316 34.40 23.68 53.20
N LEU A 317 34.55 22.50 52.59
CA LEU A 317 35.37 21.41 53.13
C LEU A 317 36.85 21.79 53.18
N ALA A 318 37.39 22.40 52.12
CA ALA A 318 38.77 22.89 52.09
C ALA A 318 39.02 23.95 53.18
N MET A 319 38.07 24.86 53.39
CA MET A 319 38.16 25.86 54.47
C MET A 319 38.11 25.21 55.85
N GLN A 320 37.26 24.19 56.05
CA GLN A 320 37.20 23.45 57.30
C GLN A 320 38.51 22.68 57.56
N GLU A 321 39.06 22.04 56.54
CA GLU A 321 40.33 21.33 56.62
C GLU A 321 41.45 22.29 57.01
N GLN A 322 41.51 23.48 56.39
CA GLN A 322 42.49 24.50 56.76
C GLN A 322 42.37 24.90 58.23
N ARG A 323 41.15 25.15 58.73
CA ARG A 323 40.92 25.45 60.15
C ARG A 323 41.39 24.32 61.06
N THR A 324 41.14 23.05 60.70
CA THR A 324 41.62 21.91 61.50
C THR A 324 43.14 21.78 61.48
N ARG A 325 43.78 22.05 60.34
CA ARG A 325 45.25 22.05 60.21
C ARG A 325 45.87 23.17 61.04
N GLU A 326 45.30 24.37 61.03
CA GLU A 326 45.75 25.50 61.83
C GLU A 326 45.54 25.25 63.33
N ALA A 327 44.39 24.72 63.73
CA ALA A 327 44.13 24.34 65.12
C ALA A 327 45.11 23.26 65.61
N LYS A 328 45.43 22.27 64.76
CA LYS A 328 46.44 21.26 65.05
C LYS A 328 47.83 21.88 65.23
N ARG A 329 48.25 22.78 64.32
CA ARG A 329 49.52 23.51 64.44
C ARG A 329 49.59 24.28 65.75
N GLN A 330 48.53 25.00 66.13
CA GLN A 330 48.49 25.72 67.41
C GLN A 330 48.59 24.79 68.63
N MET A 331 47.97 23.61 68.57
CA MET A 331 48.08 22.60 69.64
C MET A 331 49.49 22.01 69.73
N ASP A 332 50.11 21.73 68.58
CA ASP A 332 51.48 21.24 68.50
C ASP A 332 52.48 22.30 68.98
N ASP A 333 52.29 23.58 68.63
CA ASP A 333 53.10 24.70 69.13
C ASP A 333 52.99 24.83 70.66
N ARG A 334 51.77 24.76 71.21
CA ARG A 334 51.55 24.75 72.68
C ARG A 334 52.19 23.54 73.36
N ARG A 335 52.22 22.39 72.69
CA ARG A 335 52.91 21.19 73.20
C ARG A 335 54.42 21.39 73.18
N ALA A 336 54.98 21.90 72.08
CA ALA A 336 56.41 22.20 71.97
C ALA A 336 56.86 23.24 73.00
N GLU A 337 56.06 24.28 73.26
CA GLU A 337 56.34 25.25 74.33
C GLU A 337 56.35 24.63 75.72
N ARG A 338 55.39 23.73 76.00
CA ARG A 338 55.36 22.97 77.26
C ARG A 338 56.59 22.09 77.43
N GLU A 339 56.98 21.38 76.37
CA GLU A 339 58.20 20.57 76.36
C GLU A 339 59.47 21.43 76.57
N LYS A 340 59.56 22.61 75.93
CA LYS A 340 60.67 23.57 76.17
C LYS A 340 60.73 24.01 77.63
N ARG A 341 59.59 24.34 78.25
CA ARG A 341 59.52 24.72 79.67
C ARG A 341 59.90 23.57 80.58
N TYR A 342 59.45 22.36 80.27
CA TYR A 342 59.83 21.14 80.97
C TYR A 342 61.34 20.94 80.95
N TRP A 343 61.99 21.00 79.78
CA TRP A 343 63.43 20.81 79.65
C TRP A 343 64.24 21.94 80.32
N ALA A 344 63.77 23.19 80.23
CA ALA A 344 64.39 24.29 80.95
C ALA A 344 64.33 24.09 82.47
N CYS A 345 63.19 23.68 83.01
CA CYS A 345 63.04 23.30 84.42
C CYS A 345 64.00 22.15 84.79
N MET A 346 64.03 21.11 83.97
CA MET A 346 64.86 19.92 84.19
C MET A 346 66.35 20.26 84.26
N ASN A 347 66.85 21.07 83.33
CA ASN A 347 68.25 21.51 83.32
C ASN A 347 68.61 22.31 84.57
N THR A 348 67.77 23.28 84.96
CA THR A 348 68.03 24.06 86.20
C THR A 348 67.97 23.24 87.48
N ALA A 349 67.20 22.14 87.49
CA ALA A 349 67.07 21.25 88.64
C ALA A 349 68.22 20.24 88.74
N LEU A 350 68.74 19.75 87.61
CA LEU A 350 69.93 18.88 87.56
C LEU A 350 71.17 19.59 88.06
N ASP A 351 71.31 20.89 87.82
CA ASP A 351 72.43 21.70 88.34
C ASP A 351 72.45 21.81 89.88
N ARG A 352 71.34 21.48 90.56
CA ARG A 352 71.16 21.76 92.00
C ARG A 352 70.87 20.54 92.88
N ASN A 353 70.38 19.41 92.37
CA ASN A 353 69.92 18.26 93.19
C ASN A 353 70.04 16.89 92.48
N SER A 354 69.86 15.79 93.24
CA SER A 354 69.81 14.41 92.70
C SER A 354 68.61 14.18 91.76
N GLU A 355 68.83 13.48 90.65
CA GLU A 355 67.92 13.28 89.50
C GLU A 355 66.47 12.90 89.86
N SER A 356 66.24 12.12 90.92
CA SER A 356 64.92 11.61 91.28
C SER A 356 63.93 12.69 91.73
N THR A 357 64.39 13.77 92.37
CA THR A 357 63.51 14.85 92.89
C THR A 357 63.18 15.91 91.84
N ALA A 358 64.03 16.05 90.83
CA ALA A 358 63.89 17.04 89.77
C ALA A 358 62.75 16.69 88.80
N ASN A 359 62.59 15.41 88.45
CA ASN A 359 61.53 14.95 87.56
C ASN A 359 60.12 15.20 88.15
N ALA A 360 59.92 14.91 89.44
CA ALA A 360 58.63 15.11 90.12
C ALA A 360 58.20 16.60 90.15
N ARG A 361 59.14 17.54 90.28
CA ARG A 361 58.85 18.98 90.29
C ARG A 361 58.54 19.53 88.90
N CYS A 362 59.22 19.04 87.87
CA CYS A 362 59.02 19.52 86.50
C CYS A 362 57.85 18.82 85.79
N ALA A 363 57.31 17.70 86.31
CA ALA A 363 56.21 16.95 85.72
C ALA A 363 54.94 17.79 85.46
N ALA A 364 54.72 18.87 86.24
CA ALA A 364 53.57 19.77 86.05
C ALA A 364 53.56 20.54 84.71
N TYR A 365 54.69 20.55 83.98
CA TYR A 365 54.79 21.18 82.66
C TYR A 365 54.45 20.25 81.50
N ARG A 366 54.24 18.95 81.76
CA ARG A 366 53.83 17.93 80.79
C ARG A 366 52.31 17.87 80.72
#